data_AF-A0A7K2JGR3-F1
#
_entry.id   AF-A0A7K2JGR3-F1
#
_cell.length_a   1.000
_cell.length_b   1.000
_cell.length_c   1.000
_cell.angle_alpha   90.00
_cell.angle_beta   90.00
_cell.angle_gamma   90.00
#
_symmetry.space_group_name_H-M   'P 1'
#
loop_
_entity.id
_entity.type
_entity.pdbx_description
1 polymer ?
#
loop_
_entity_poly.entity_id
_entity_poly.type
_entity_poly.pdbx_seq_one_letter_code
_entity_poly.pdbx_strand_id
1 'polypeptide(L)'
;MSTTTVTLRNAISNARQDINIQPGQTVRQAVDNSGFIAAGSNFSVRDKNGQVVDERPVEEYANTVLSVGLPGDGVVGGRGDNGGHHHAG
;
A
#
# COMPACT_ATOMS: atom_id res chain seq x y z
N MET A 1 -24.32 -10.23 1.17
CA MET A 1 -23.58 -8.95 1.05
C MET A 1 -22.13 -9.33 0.83
N SER A 2 -21.57 -9.09 -0.36
CA SER A 2 -20.19 -9.44 -0.66
C SER A 2 -19.29 -8.47 0.10
N THR A 3 -18.62 -8.93 1.15
CA THR A 3 -17.62 -8.13 1.85
C THR A 3 -16.40 -8.01 0.98
N THR A 4 -16.14 -6.80 0.48
CA THR A 4 -14.91 -6.53 -0.27
C THR A 4 -13.78 -6.25 0.72
N THR A 5 -12.64 -6.90 0.50
CA THR A 5 -11.45 -6.74 1.34
C THR A 5 -10.27 -6.27 0.50
N VAL A 6 -9.33 -5.56 1.10
CA VAL A 6 -8.02 -5.27 0.51
C VAL A 6 -6.94 -5.74 1.47
N THR A 7 -5.86 -6.30 0.95
CA THR A 7 -4.72 -6.71 1.77
C THR A 7 -3.71 -5.57 1.79
N LEU A 8 -3.42 -5.04 2.97
CA LEU A 8 -2.35 -4.09 3.19
C LEU A 8 -1.06 -4.84 3.48
N ARG A 9 0.06 -4.34 2.94
CA ARG A 9 1.40 -4.82 3.21
C ARG A 9 2.25 -3.66 3.70
N ASN A 10 2.79 -3.77 4.90
CA ASN A 10 3.76 -2.81 5.43
C ASN A 10 5.07 -3.00 4.65
N ALA A 11 5.57 -1.92 4.06
CA ALA A 11 6.76 -1.98 3.22
C ALA A 11 8.08 -2.02 4.02
N ILE A 12 8.04 -1.62 5.30
CA ILE A 12 9.18 -1.62 6.23
C ILE A 12 9.32 -2.99 6.91
N SER A 13 8.23 -3.50 7.48
CA SER A 13 8.22 -4.72 8.28
C SER A 13 7.72 -5.95 7.52
N ASN A 14 7.29 -5.81 6.27
CA ASN A 14 6.62 -6.86 5.48
C ASN A 14 5.34 -7.46 6.12
N ALA A 15 4.83 -6.87 7.20
CA ALA A 15 3.58 -7.27 7.85
C ALA A 15 2.41 -7.15 6.86
N ARG A 16 1.42 -8.03 6.96
CA ARG A 16 0.23 -8.01 6.11
C ARG A 16 -1.03 -8.00 6.96
N GLN A 17 -2.04 -7.27 6.52
CA GLN A 17 -3.34 -7.21 7.18
C GLN A 17 -4.45 -7.05 6.15
N ASP A 18 -5.44 -7.92 6.23
CA ASP A 18 -6.66 -7.83 5.43
C ASP A 18 -7.63 -6.89 6.12
N ILE A 19 -8.16 -5.90 5.38
CA ILE A 19 -9.08 -4.91 5.91
C ILE A 19 -10.36 -4.91 5.09
N ASN A 20 -11.49 -4.71 5.76
CA ASN A 20 -12.77 -4.48 5.10
C ASN A 20 -12.81 -3.07 4.56
N ILE A 21 -13.17 -2.93 3.29
CA ILE A 21 -13.28 -1.63 2.63
C ILE A 21 -14.73 -1.22 2.51
N GLN A 22 -14.99 0.08 2.68
CA GLN A 22 -16.30 0.67 2.53
C GLN A 22 -16.35 1.47 1.22
N PRO A 23 -17.49 1.46 0.51
CA PRO A 23 -17.65 2.26 -0.69
C PRO A 23 -17.60 3.76 -0.37
N GLY A 24 -17.02 4.57 -1.28
CA GLY A 24 -16.95 6.02 -1.12
C GLY A 24 -15.83 6.55 -0.20
N GLN A 25 -14.96 5.70 0.35
CA GLN A 25 -13.75 6.12 1.06
C GLN A 25 -12.49 6.00 0.19
N THR A 26 -11.47 6.79 0.50
CA THR A 26 -10.16 6.68 -0.16
C THR A 26 -9.33 5.54 0.44
N VAL A 27 -8.31 5.09 -0.31
CA VAL A 27 -7.34 4.12 0.18
C VAL A 27 -6.71 4.58 1.50
N ARG A 28 -6.29 5.86 1.58
CA ARG A 28 -5.69 6.41 2.80
C ARG A 28 -6.63 6.35 4.00
N GLN A 29 -7.90 6.69 3.81
CA GLN A 29 -8.92 6.58 4.87
C GLN A 29 -9.13 5.13 5.31
N ALA A 30 -9.13 4.18 4.37
CA ALA A 30 -9.26 2.76 4.70
C ALA A 30 -8.10 2.26 5.56
N VAL A 31 -6.85 2.65 5.24
CA VAL A 31 -5.67 2.30 6.02
C VAL A 31 -5.71 2.95 7.40
N ASP A 32 -6.05 4.24 7.48
CA ASP A 32 -6.14 4.97 8.75
C ASP A 32 -7.20 4.34 9.68
N ASN A 33 -8.39 4.04 9.15
CA ASN A 33 -9.47 3.38 9.89
C ASN A 33 -9.13 1.94 10.32
N SER A 34 -8.22 1.27 9.60
CA SER A 34 -7.85 -0.11 9.92
C SER A 34 -6.92 -0.24 11.13
N GLY A 35 -6.30 0.86 11.58
CA GLY A 35 -5.27 0.84 12.62
C GLY A 35 -3.97 0.13 12.20
N PHE A 36 -3.80 -0.19 10.91
CA PHE A 36 -2.60 -0.84 10.40
C PHE A 36 -1.34 0.03 10.55
N ILE A 37 -1.52 1.34 10.50
CA ILE A 37 -0.51 2.36 10.79
C ILE A 37 -1.02 3.19 11.97
N ALA A 38 -0.12 3.63 12.84
CA ALA A 38 -0.50 4.52 13.95
C ALA A 38 -1.09 5.83 13.41
N ALA A 39 -2.26 6.21 13.92
CA ALA A 39 -2.95 7.44 13.53
C ALA A 39 -2.03 8.66 13.65
N GLY A 40 -2.04 9.52 12.63
CA GLY A 40 -1.15 10.69 12.56
C GLY A 40 0.29 10.39 12.09
N SER A 41 0.64 9.13 11.85
CA SER A 41 1.91 8.81 11.18
C SER A 41 1.88 9.25 9.73
N ASN A 42 3.03 9.71 9.24
CA ASN A 42 3.18 10.05 7.83
C ASN A 42 3.40 8.78 7.00
N PHE A 43 2.43 8.39 6.19
CA PHE A 43 2.51 7.23 5.31
C PHE A 43 1.94 7.53 3.92
N SER A 44 2.37 6.74 2.95
CA SER A 44 1.78 6.67 1.61
C SER A 44 1.47 5.23 1.26
N VAL A 45 0.34 5.05 0.59
CA VAL A 45 -0.15 3.78 0.07
C VAL A 45 0.11 3.72 -1.42
N ARG A 46 0.62 2.57 -1.87
CA ARG A 46 1.04 2.36 -3.24
C ARG A 46 0.48 1.07 -3.80
N ASP A 47 0.14 1.11 -5.07
CA ASP A 47 -0.26 -0.06 -5.84
C ASP A 47 0.97 -0.94 -6.19
N LYS A 48 0.75 -2.14 -6.73
CA LYS A 48 1.78 -3.04 -7.27
C LYS A 48 2.76 -2.35 -8.23
N ASN A 49 2.33 -1.31 -8.94
CA ASN A 49 3.17 -0.52 -9.85
C ASN A 49 4.03 0.54 -9.13
N GLY A 50 3.95 0.64 -7.80
CA GLY A 50 4.67 1.67 -7.01
C GLY A 50 4.07 3.07 -7.11
N GLN A 51 2.91 3.22 -7.78
CA GLN A 51 2.20 4.49 -7.86
C GLN A 51 1.47 4.77 -6.55
N VAL A 52 1.54 6.03 -6.09
CA VAL A 52 0.81 6.49 -4.91
C VAL A 52 -0.68 6.58 -5.21
N VAL A 53 -1.49 5.93 -4.40
CA VAL A 53 -2.94 5.79 -4.59
C VAL A 53 -3.75 6.27 -3.39
N ASP A 54 -3.13 7.08 -2.51
CA ASP A 54 -3.71 7.57 -1.25
C ASP A 54 -5.12 8.18 -1.42
N GLU A 55 -5.29 9.00 -2.46
CA GLU A 55 -6.52 9.74 -2.76
C GLU A 55 -7.47 8.98 -3.71
N ARG A 56 -7.06 7.79 -4.17
CA ARG A 56 -7.87 6.98 -5.07
C ARG A 56 -8.98 6.25 -4.27
N PRO A 57 -10.10 5.91 -4.93
CA PRO A 57 -11.14 5.09 -4.32
C PRO A 57 -10.56 3.73 -3.95
N VAL A 58 -10.77 3.28 -2.71
CA VAL A 58 -10.27 1.98 -2.26
C VAL A 58 -10.91 0.80 -3.01
N GLU A 59 -12.11 1.02 -3.55
CA GLU A 59 -12.92 0.07 -4.30
C GLU A 59 -12.24 -0.40 -5.58
N GLU A 60 -11.43 0.46 -6.22
CA GLU A 60 -10.63 0.11 -7.40
C GLU A 60 -9.55 -0.95 -7.07
N TYR A 61 -9.19 -1.07 -5.79
CA TYR A 61 -8.16 -1.97 -5.27
C TYR A 61 -8.75 -3.12 -4.46
N ALA A 62 -10.06 -3.34 -4.56
CA ALA A 62 -10.76 -4.49 -4.04
C ALA A 62 -10.06 -5.81 -4.42
N ASN A 63 -9.83 -6.67 -3.44
CA ASN A 63 -9.15 -7.97 -3.60
C ASN A 63 -7.73 -7.88 -4.16
N THR A 64 -7.06 -6.73 -3.99
CA THR A 64 -5.66 -6.54 -4.37
C THR A 64 -4.77 -6.35 -3.14
N VAL A 65 -3.45 -6.27 -3.38
CA VAL A 65 -2.47 -6.01 -2.34
C VAL A 65 -1.91 -4.60 -2.52
N LEU A 66 -2.06 -3.78 -1.49
CA LEU A 66 -1.52 -2.42 -1.43
C LEU A 66 -0.33 -2.36 -0.49
N SER A 67 0.69 -1.61 -0.86
CA SER A 67 1.90 -1.41 -0.06
C SER A 67 1.80 -0.10 0.71
N VAL A 68 1.98 -0.16 2.03
CA VAL A 68 1.93 0.99 2.94
C VAL A 68 3.34 1.23 3.48
N GLY A 69 3.89 2.41 3.24
CA GLY A 69 5.25 2.76 3.66
C GLY A 69 5.41 4.26 3.90
N LEU A 70 6.62 4.69 4.24
CA LEU A 70 6.91 6.11 4.40
C LEU A 70 6.80 6.84 3.04
N PRO A 71 6.39 8.12 3.03
CA PRO A 71 6.45 8.92 1.82
C PRO A 71 7.91 9.09 1.40
N GLY A 72 8.19 8.88 0.11
CA GLY A 72 9.56 8.92 -0.43
C GLY A 72 10.40 7.65 -0.19
N ASP A 73 9.92 6.69 0.60
CA ASP A 73 10.58 5.38 0.71
C ASP A 73 10.57 4.72 -0.68
N GLY A 74 11.64 4.10 -1.16
CA GLY A 74 11.74 3.55 -2.53
C GLY A 74 10.88 2.32 -2.79
N VAL A 75 9.76 2.16 -2.07
CA VAL A 75 8.94 0.94 -2.08
C VAL A 75 8.14 0.85 -3.36
N VAL A 76 8.69 0.07 -4.29
CA VAL A 76 7.99 -0.43 -5.48
C VAL A 76 7.09 -1.58 -5.04
N GLY A 77 5.78 -1.46 -5.31
CA GLY A 77 4.75 -2.39 -4.86
C GLY A 77 4.79 -3.80 -5.47
N GLY A 78 5.78 -4.05 -6.32
CA GLY A 78 6.07 -5.35 -6.88
C GLY A 78 7.57 -5.39 -7.08
N ARG A 79 8.17 -6.52 -6.68
CA ARG A 79 9.53 -6.96 -6.98
C ARG A 79 10.14 -6.17 -8.16
N GLY A 80 10.87 -5.10 -7.83
CA GLY A 80 11.72 -4.41 -8.77
C GLY A 80 13.04 -5.15 -8.78
N ASP A 81 13.23 -6.00 -9.78
CA ASP A 81 14.55 -6.43 -10.22
C ASP A 81 15.23 -5.22 -10.86
N ASN A 82 15.73 -4.29 -10.05
CA ASN A 82 16.64 -3.26 -10.55
C ASN A 82 17.59 -2.74 -9.48
N GLY A 83 18.88 -3.02 -9.70
CA GLY A 83 20.05 -2.72 -8.87
C GLY A 83 21.03 -3.88 -9.06
N GLY A 84 21.83 -3.96 -10.13
CA GLY A 84 22.71 -2.91 -10.63
C GLY A 84 24.05 -2.98 -9.87
N HIS A 85 25.00 -3.78 -10.35
CA HIS A 85 26.41 -3.65 -9.95
C HIS A 85 27.26 -3.44 -11.20
N HIS A 86 27.78 -2.22 -11.33
CA HIS A 86 28.92 -1.90 -12.16
C HIS A 86 30.16 -2.65 -11.65
N HIS A 87 30.96 -3.22 -12.54
CA HIS A 87 32.41 -3.24 -12.38
C HIS A 87 33.06 -3.15 -13.76
N ALA A 88 33.75 -2.04 -13.98
CA ALA A 88 34.60 -1.78 -15.13
C ALA A 88 35.95 -2.50 -14.95
N GLY A 89 36.48 -3.11 -16.01
CA GLY A 89 37.80 -3.73 -16.03
C GLY A 89 38.01 -4.60 -17.25
#